data_AF-A0A2Z6QM65-F1
#
_entry.id   AF-A0A2Z6QM65-F1
#
_cell.length_a   1.000
_cell.length_b   1.000
_cell.length_c   1.000
_cell.angle_alpha   90.00
_cell.angle_beta   90.00
_cell.angle_gamma   90.00
#
_symmetry.space_group_name_H-M   'P 1'
#
loop_
_entity.id
_entity.type
_entity.pdbx_description
1 polymer ?
#
loop_
_entity_poly.entity_id
_entity_poly.type
_entity_poly.pdbx_seq_one_letter_code
_entity_poly.pdbx_strand_id
1 'polypeptide(L)'
;MTRTLDPVWNHFKKSAERKTDQAGTKQHYIATCNFCDTIMTGQPKRMKIHLNKNCPNVPLEVKNQYKNKDKEQESFDINDDNTDDNTEDNVSNEKEEIDTAIARAFYASGIPLATIENPFIIQALHKINPEYHPPSRKSLSTTLLEKEYKQVSADMKKQIKNSNYICLTSDGWTNIHQQPIINFMITTPQPIFWKALESKENSHTGEYIAEQFDIVIKEIGISKIAAVITDNASNMKKAHSILQKDYPNIIFLGCFAHNINLLIKSVIELALIKETITPVQEIIKFFKRHHIENACLERLQIEKIGKTIKFNLPVITRWGSHYICLQSFLASKKALQNVVFEECVRKSIPSSLNSKLIDTEGFWVNIEEICQLLEPFTKIIREFESNQPNLSLVYDRFTKLKNEIKQLTNTSLKDIILDKCTLRWEKMYHPAIVIAYYLDPRYHGQDLTDEYPFSMIAEETSKFVNQDLSGQLVKELLWYNNKTGPFNSSIFWKLEAISNPIDWWNGFQQEVPVLSKFAVKLMSIPASNAASERNWSNFGFIQNIKRNRLTNERTFKLVSIYSNLRLANGQKLNDDNINEEELENLDEIIVIEESEESNIEH
;
A
#
# COMPACT_ATOMS: atom_id res chain seq x y z
N MET A 1 -7.81 -52.39 35.13
CA MET A 1 -9.14 -51.90 34.69
C MET A 1 -9.41 -52.40 33.28
N THR A 2 -10.31 -53.35 33.13
CA THR A 2 -10.76 -53.89 31.83
C THR A 2 -11.56 -52.84 31.08
N ARG A 3 -10.99 -52.30 30.00
CA ARG A 3 -11.61 -51.31 29.12
C ARG A 3 -12.89 -51.91 28.52
N THR A 4 -14.05 -51.31 28.78
CA THR A 4 -15.32 -51.70 28.16
C THR A 4 -15.23 -51.50 26.65
N LEU A 5 -15.61 -52.52 25.88
CA LEU A 5 -15.62 -52.46 24.42
C LEU A 5 -16.84 -51.65 23.95
N ASP A 6 -16.68 -50.88 22.86
CA ASP A 6 -17.79 -50.14 22.23
C ASP A 6 -18.93 -51.13 21.84
N PRO A 7 -20.21 -50.79 22.08
CA PRO A 7 -21.35 -51.66 21.78
C PRO A 7 -21.38 -52.22 20.36
N VAL A 8 -20.76 -51.54 19.38
CA VAL A 8 -20.64 -52.03 18.00
C VAL A 8 -19.97 -53.41 17.92
N TRP A 9 -19.14 -53.79 18.90
CA TRP A 9 -18.50 -55.11 18.96
C TRP A 9 -19.49 -56.26 19.12
N ASN A 10 -20.74 -56.02 19.56
CA ASN A 10 -21.78 -57.06 19.60
C ASN A 10 -22.09 -57.64 18.21
N HIS A 11 -21.76 -56.91 17.14
CA HIS A 11 -22.00 -57.30 15.76
C HIS A 11 -20.73 -57.84 15.04
N PHE A 12 -19.63 -58.04 15.77
CA PHE A 12 -18.35 -58.48 15.19
C PHE A 12 -17.63 -59.53 16.06
N LYS A 13 -17.04 -60.54 15.43
CA LYS A 13 -16.11 -61.47 16.08
C LYS A 13 -14.73 -60.83 16.20
N LYS A 14 -14.18 -60.82 17.42
CA LYS A 14 -12.85 -60.32 17.74
C LYS A 14 -11.81 -61.44 17.63
N SER A 15 -10.79 -61.26 16.79
CA SER A 15 -9.65 -62.19 16.73
C SER A 15 -8.63 -61.91 17.85
N ALA A 16 -7.88 -62.94 18.25
CA ALA A 16 -6.73 -62.82 19.14
C ALA A 16 -5.54 -62.12 18.47
N GLU A 17 -5.48 -62.15 17.14
CA GLU A 17 -4.45 -61.49 16.34
C GLU A 17 -4.71 -59.99 16.21
N ARG A 18 -3.63 -59.20 16.29
CA ARG A 18 -3.66 -57.74 16.17
C ARG A 18 -3.02 -57.30 14.87
N LYS A 19 -3.64 -56.33 14.20
CA LYS A 19 -3.12 -55.70 12.99
C LYS A 19 -2.65 -54.28 13.32
N THR A 20 -1.44 -53.95 12.88
CA THR A 20 -0.90 -52.59 12.99
C THR A 20 -1.63 -51.69 12.01
N ASP A 21 -1.95 -50.46 12.41
CA ASP A 21 -2.50 -49.45 11.51
C ASP A 21 -1.54 -49.10 10.36
N GLN A 22 -2.06 -48.49 9.30
CA GLN A 22 -1.26 -48.09 8.13
C GLN A 22 -0.12 -47.10 8.46
N ALA A 23 -0.21 -46.42 9.61
CA ALA A 23 0.79 -45.49 10.11
C ALA A 23 1.86 -46.16 11.01
N GLY A 24 1.73 -47.46 11.35
CA GLY A 24 2.71 -48.20 12.15
C GLY A 24 2.72 -47.88 13.65
N THR A 25 1.77 -47.09 14.15
CA THR A 25 1.83 -46.49 15.50
C THR A 25 0.94 -47.17 16.54
N LYS A 26 -0.11 -47.90 16.13
CA LYS A 26 -1.05 -48.57 17.06
C LYS A 26 -1.48 -49.95 16.54
N GLN A 27 -1.53 -50.93 17.45
CA GLN A 27 -2.08 -52.27 17.18
C GLN A 27 -3.57 -52.32 17.53
N HIS A 28 -4.41 -52.61 16.53
CA HIS A 28 -5.84 -52.83 16.71
C HIS A 28 -6.19 -54.32 16.58
N TYR A 29 -7.21 -54.78 17.31
CA TYR A 29 -7.75 -56.12 17.10
C TYR A 29 -8.34 -56.23 15.69
N ILE A 30 -8.30 -57.44 15.12
CA ILE A 30 -9.02 -57.73 13.88
C ILE A 30 -10.49 -58.00 14.21
N ALA A 31 -11.40 -57.37 13.47
CA ALA A 31 -12.85 -57.52 13.60
C ALA A 31 -13.42 -58.18 12.34
N THR A 32 -14.21 -59.23 12.52
CA THR A 32 -14.92 -59.91 11.43
C THR A 32 -16.42 -59.67 11.59
N CYS A 33 -17.07 -59.12 10.58
CA CYS A 33 -18.50 -58.81 10.63
C CYS A 33 -19.34 -60.09 10.75
N ASN A 34 -20.30 -60.14 11.69
CA ASN A 34 -21.13 -61.33 11.90
C ASN A 34 -22.16 -61.57 10.78
N PHE A 35 -22.38 -60.61 9.87
CA PHE A 35 -23.43 -60.67 8.85
C PHE A 35 -22.91 -60.97 7.44
N CYS A 36 -21.68 -60.55 7.12
CA CYS A 36 -21.10 -60.72 5.78
C CYS A 36 -19.64 -61.20 5.80
N ASP A 37 -19.15 -61.64 6.97
CA ASP A 37 -17.80 -62.17 7.20
C ASP A 37 -16.63 -61.28 6.73
N THR A 38 -16.90 -60.00 6.46
CA THR A 38 -15.87 -59.05 6.03
C THR A 38 -14.91 -58.75 7.19
N ILE A 39 -13.61 -58.92 6.93
CA ILE A 39 -12.54 -58.72 7.90
C ILE A 39 -12.00 -57.28 7.81
N MET A 40 -11.93 -56.58 8.93
CA MET A 40 -11.42 -55.20 9.01
C MET A 40 -10.64 -54.93 10.30
N THR A 41 -10.03 -53.74 10.37
CA THR A 41 -9.42 -53.25 11.62
C THR A 41 -10.51 -52.88 12.63
N GLY A 42 -10.39 -53.34 13.87
CA GLY A 42 -11.34 -53.17 14.97
C GLY A 42 -11.38 -51.77 15.56
N GLN A 43 -11.63 -50.77 14.71
CA GLN A 43 -11.88 -49.39 15.07
C GLN A 43 -13.39 -49.14 15.05
N PRO A 44 -14.02 -48.73 16.17
CA PRO A 44 -15.48 -48.58 16.24
C PRO A 44 -16.08 -47.69 15.14
N LYS A 45 -15.42 -46.60 14.76
CA LYS A 45 -15.86 -45.71 13.68
C LYS A 45 -15.99 -46.44 12.33
N ARG A 46 -15.00 -47.28 11.98
CA ARG A 46 -15.02 -48.07 10.74
C ARG A 46 -16.08 -49.17 10.78
N MET A 47 -16.22 -49.82 11.93
CA MET A 47 -17.23 -50.86 12.15
C MET A 47 -18.65 -50.29 12.01
N LYS A 48 -18.93 -49.11 12.58
CA LYS A 48 -20.23 -48.41 12.45
C LYS A 48 -20.53 -48.00 11.01
N ILE A 49 -19.53 -47.47 10.29
CA ILE A 49 -19.67 -47.14 8.86
C ILE A 49 -19.96 -48.41 8.03
N HIS A 50 -19.29 -49.51 8.33
CA HIS A 50 -19.56 -50.78 7.63
C HIS A 50 -20.99 -51.25 7.86
N LEU A 51 -21.47 -51.30 9.11
CA LEU A 51 -22.85 -51.70 9.41
C LEU A 51 -23.90 -50.76 8.79
N ASN A 52 -23.63 -49.47 8.68
CA ASN A 52 -24.58 -48.52 8.08
C ASN A 52 -24.55 -48.55 6.54
N LYS A 53 -23.36 -48.55 5.92
CA LYS A 53 -23.23 -48.27 4.48
C LYS A 53 -22.73 -49.45 3.63
N ASN A 54 -21.90 -50.34 4.19
CA ASN A 54 -21.11 -51.26 3.37
C ASN A 54 -21.44 -52.75 3.59
N CYS A 55 -22.22 -53.10 4.61
CA CYS A 55 -22.60 -54.48 4.88
C CYS A 55 -23.84 -54.87 4.04
N PRO A 56 -23.75 -55.87 3.16
CA PRO A 56 -24.88 -56.27 2.31
C PRO A 56 -25.99 -57.01 3.07
N ASN A 57 -25.65 -57.68 4.18
CA ASN A 57 -26.52 -58.63 4.88
C ASN A 57 -26.91 -58.20 6.30
N VAL A 58 -26.66 -56.94 6.67
CA VAL A 58 -27.01 -56.41 7.99
C VAL A 58 -28.53 -56.22 8.12
N PRO A 59 -29.18 -56.66 9.21
CA PRO A 59 -30.58 -56.37 9.46
C PRO A 59 -30.88 -54.86 9.48
N LEU A 60 -32.03 -54.45 8.93
CA LEU A 60 -32.43 -53.03 8.84
C LEU A 60 -32.45 -52.33 10.21
N GLU A 61 -32.81 -53.03 11.28
CA GLU A 61 -32.81 -52.53 12.65
C GLU A 61 -31.40 -52.10 13.10
N VAL A 62 -30.41 -52.96 12.88
CA VAL A 62 -29.00 -52.69 13.21
C VAL A 62 -28.42 -51.60 12.30
N LYS A 63 -28.81 -51.59 11.01
CA LYS A 63 -28.40 -50.55 10.06
C LYS A 63 -28.89 -49.16 10.49
N ASN A 64 -30.13 -49.07 10.95
CA ASN A 64 -30.75 -47.82 11.40
C ASN A 64 -30.16 -47.30 12.72
N GLN A 65 -29.68 -48.18 13.61
CA GLN A 65 -28.97 -47.78 14.84
C GLN A 65 -27.68 -46.98 14.58
N TYR A 66 -27.08 -47.12 13.39
CA TYR A 66 -25.82 -46.47 13.03
C TYR A 66 -25.94 -45.52 11.82
N LYS A 67 -27.16 -45.11 11.46
CA LYS A 67 -27.39 -44.01 10.52
C LYS A 67 -26.97 -42.68 11.18
N ASN A 68 -25.91 -42.06 10.68
CA ASN A 68 -25.53 -40.70 11.08
C ASN A 68 -26.65 -39.73 10.67
N LYS A 69 -27.21 -38.99 11.63
CA LYS A 69 -28.07 -37.83 11.39
C LYS A 69 -27.19 -36.67 10.89
N ASP A 70 -27.16 -36.45 9.59
CA ASP A 70 -26.68 -35.23 8.93
C ASP A 70 -27.67 -34.87 7.80
N LYS A 71 -28.54 -33.89 8.09
CA LYS A 71 -29.35 -32.95 7.27
C LYS A 71 -30.21 -33.46 6.08
N GLU A 72 -31.53 -33.26 6.22
CA GLU A 72 -32.47 -32.47 5.36
C GLU A 72 -33.90 -33.04 5.42
N GLN A 73 -34.91 -32.17 5.56
CA GLN A 73 -36.24 -32.44 5.01
C GLN A 73 -36.99 -31.13 4.71
N GLU A 74 -37.24 -30.89 3.42
CA GLU A 74 -38.39 -30.12 2.95
C GLU A 74 -39.69 -30.87 3.28
N SER A 75 -40.65 -30.12 3.82
CA SER A 75 -42.12 -30.24 3.80
C SER A 75 -42.79 -31.62 3.84
N PHE A 76 -43.62 -31.85 4.87
CA PHE A 76 -45.06 -32.13 4.71
C PHE A 76 -45.78 -31.96 6.07
N ASP A 77 -46.90 -31.22 6.06
CA ASP A 77 -47.74 -30.88 7.20
C ASP A 77 -48.34 -32.10 7.93
N ILE A 78 -48.51 -31.99 9.25
CA ILE A 78 -49.73 -32.26 10.03
C ILE A 78 -49.55 -31.68 11.45
N ASN A 79 -50.56 -30.91 11.90
CA ASN A 79 -50.76 -30.33 13.24
C ASN A 79 -50.52 -31.33 14.38
N ASP A 80 -49.85 -30.96 15.47
CA ASP A 80 -50.44 -30.29 16.66
C ASP A 80 -49.41 -30.20 17.81
N ASP A 81 -49.61 -29.22 18.67
CA ASP A 81 -49.03 -28.97 20.00
C ASP A 81 -47.60 -28.40 20.19
N ASN A 82 -47.62 -27.18 20.75
CA ASN A 82 -46.55 -26.34 21.29
C ASN A 82 -45.58 -27.05 22.26
N THR A 83 -44.26 -26.91 22.03
CA THR A 83 -43.26 -26.53 23.06
C THR A 83 -41.89 -26.23 22.41
N ASP A 84 -41.39 -25.01 22.63
CA ASP A 84 -40.00 -24.51 22.57
C ASP A 84 -38.94 -25.24 21.71
N ASP A 85 -38.57 -24.67 20.56
CA ASP A 85 -37.32 -25.02 19.83
C ASP A 85 -36.74 -23.86 18.99
N ASN A 86 -36.65 -22.64 19.57
CA ASN A 86 -36.11 -21.43 18.92
C ASN A 86 -34.70 -21.01 19.40
N THR A 87 -34.01 -21.87 20.16
CA THR A 87 -32.74 -21.52 20.84
C THR A 87 -31.49 -21.98 20.10
N GLU A 88 -31.49 -23.13 19.40
CA GLU A 88 -30.26 -23.66 18.77
C GLU A 88 -29.84 -22.88 17.50
N ASP A 89 -30.79 -22.43 16.67
CA ASP A 89 -30.47 -21.66 15.45
C ASP A 89 -29.95 -20.25 15.78
N ASN A 90 -30.47 -19.61 16.85
CA ASN A 90 -30.02 -18.29 17.30
C ASN A 90 -28.59 -18.33 17.89
N VAL A 91 -28.24 -19.36 18.67
CA VAL A 91 -26.90 -19.50 19.29
C VAL A 91 -25.82 -19.80 18.23
N SER A 92 -26.15 -20.56 17.18
CA SER A 92 -25.21 -20.85 16.09
C SER A 92 -24.86 -19.59 15.28
N ASN A 93 -25.85 -18.72 15.07
CA ASN A 93 -25.69 -17.46 14.35
C ASN A 93 -24.92 -16.42 15.19
N GLU A 94 -25.22 -16.31 16.49
CA GLU A 94 -24.51 -15.39 17.40
C GLU A 94 -23.01 -15.75 17.52
N LYS A 95 -22.67 -17.04 17.62
CA LYS A 95 -21.27 -17.47 17.62
C LYS A 95 -20.56 -17.06 16.32
N GLU A 96 -21.19 -17.25 15.17
CA GLU A 96 -20.60 -16.89 13.87
C GLU A 96 -20.38 -15.38 13.74
N GLU A 97 -21.30 -14.58 14.26
CA GLU A 97 -21.17 -13.12 14.33
C GLU A 97 -19.98 -12.71 15.22
N ILE A 98 -19.86 -13.30 16.41
CA ILE A 98 -18.72 -13.04 17.32
C ILE A 98 -17.40 -13.47 16.67
N ASP A 99 -17.34 -14.67 16.09
CA ASP A 99 -16.13 -15.17 15.40
C ASP A 99 -15.72 -14.23 14.26
N THR A 100 -16.69 -13.71 13.49
CA THR A 100 -16.46 -12.76 12.40
C THR A 100 -15.96 -11.42 12.93
N ALA A 101 -16.53 -10.90 14.02
CA ALA A 101 -16.10 -9.67 14.66
C ALA A 101 -14.67 -9.77 15.21
N ILE A 102 -14.35 -10.88 15.89
CA ILE A 102 -12.98 -11.16 16.38
C ILE A 102 -12.01 -11.26 15.20
N ALA A 103 -12.37 -11.99 14.15
CA ALA A 103 -11.51 -12.15 12.97
C ALA A 103 -11.19 -10.78 12.33
N ARG A 104 -12.22 -9.94 12.12
CA ARG A 104 -12.04 -8.59 11.60
C ARG A 104 -11.14 -7.74 12.49
N ALA A 105 -11.31 -7.78 13.82
CA ALA A 105 -10.44 -7.08 14.76
C ALA A 105 -8.98 -7.54 14.64
N PHE A 106 -8.74 -8.85 14.57
CA PHE A 106 -7.38 -9.40 14.40
C PHE A 106 -6.73 -8.95 13.09
N TYR A 107 -7.47 -8.98 11.98
CA TYR A 107 -6.93 -8.59 10.68
C TYR A 107 -6.71 -7.09 10.58
N ALA A 108 -7.68 -6.28 11.01
CA ALA A 108 -7.63 -4.82 10.96
C ALA A 108 -6.56 -4.23 11.90
N SER A 109 -6.18 -4.94 12.96
CA SER A 109 -5.10 -4.55 13.88
C SER A 109 -3.76 -5.24 13.58
N GLY A 110 -3.68 -6.10 12.55
CA GLY A 110 -2.47 -6.86 12.21
C GLY A 110 -1.96 -7.79 13.32
N ILE A 111 -2.83 -8.22 14.24
CA ILE A 111 -2.46 -9.06 15.38
C ILE A 111 -2.00 -10.44 14.88
N PRO A 112 -0.90 -11.00 15.41
CA PRO A 112 -0.51 -12.37 15.09
C PRO A 112 -1.65 -13.35 15.39
N LEU A 113 -2.01 -14.18 14.42
CA LEU A 113 -3.20 -15.06 14.54
C LEU A 113 -3.09 -16.09 15.66
N ALA A 114 -1.87 -16.41 16.12
CA ALA A 114 -1.66 -17.31 17.25
C ALA A 114 -2.09 -16.69 18.59
N THR A 115 -2.24 -15.37 18.66
CA THR A 115 -2.60 -14.66 19.89
C THR A 115 -3.99 -15.05 20.39
N ILE A 116 -4.92 -15.49 19.53
CA ILE A 116 -6.25 -15.97 19.95
C ILE A 116 -6.19 -17.20 20.86
N GLU A 117 -5.12 -18.00 20.73
CA GLU A 117 -4.91 -19.21 21.53
C GLU A 117 -4.12 -18.93 22.81
N ASN A 118 -3.82 -17.67 23.12
CA ASN A 118 -3.17 -17.29 24.36
C ASN A 118 -4.10 -17.60 25.56
N PRO A 119 -3.62 -18.29 26.61
CA PRO A 119 -4.45 -18.68 27.75
C PRO A 119 -5.15 -17.49 28.44
N PHE A 120 -4.51 -16.32 28.51
CA PHE A 120 -5.07 -15.14 29.15
C PHE A 120 -6.15 -14.47 28.30
N ILE A 121 -6.02 -14.51 26.96
CA ILE A 121 -7.08 -14.04 26.06
C ILE A 121 -8.29 -14.96 26.14
N ILE A 122 -8.08 -16.28 26.13
CA ILE A 122 -9.16 -17.26 26.32
C ILE A 122 -9.85 -17.04 27.66
N GLN A 123 -9.09 -16.86 28.75
CA GLN A 123 -9.65 -16.55 30.07
C GLN A 123 -10.46 -15.25 30.06
N ALA A 124 -9.99 -14.20 29.40
CA ALA A 124 -10.73 -12.94 29.27
C ALA A 124 -12.04 -13.12 28.50
N LEU A 125 -12.03 -13.86 27.39
CA LEU A 125 -13.24 -14.15 26.60
C LEU A 125 -14.24 -14.99 27.41
N HIS A 126 -13.78 -15.99 28.17
CA HIS A 126 -14.65 -16.77 29.06
C HIS A 126 -15.22 -15.96 30.24
N LYS A 127 -14.60 -14.83 30.61
CA LYS A 127 -15.19 -13.91 31.59
C LYS A 127 -16.34 -13.10 31.01
N ILE A 128 -16.35 -12.87 29.70
CA ILE A 128 -17.43 -12.19 28.98
C ILE A 128 -18.57 -13.18 28.72
N ASN A 129 -18.25 -14.35 28.16
CA ASN A 129 -19.20 -15.44 27.93
C ASN A 129 -18.52 -16.79 28.25
N PRO A 130 -18.85 -17.43 29.38
CA PRO A 130 -18.25 -18.70 29.79
C PRO A 130 -18.48 -19.87 28.83
N GLU A 131 -19.54 -19.84 28.03
CA GLU A 131 -19.90 -20.88 27.07
C GLU A 131 -19.30 -20.64 25.68
N TYR A 132 -18.76 -19.43 25.43
CA TYR A 132 -18.16 -19.10 24.15
C TYR A 132 -16.80 -19.75 23.97
N HIS A 133 -16.65 -20.49 22.88
CA HIS A 133 -15.38 -21.06 22.46
C HIS A 133 -14.81 -20.28 21.27
N PRO A 134 -13.69 -19.55 21.46
CA PRO A 134 -13.12 -18.71 20.42
C PRO A 134 -12.61 -19.52 19.23
N PRO A 135 -12.49 -18.90 18.04
CA PRO A 135 -11.98 -19.56 16.86
C PRO A 135 -10.51 -19.95 17.06
N SER A 136 -10.14 -21.11 16.53
CA SER A 136 -8.73 -21.52 16.50
C SER A 136 -7.91 -20.62 15.56
N ARG A 137 -6.58 -20.60 15.75
CA ARG A 137 -5.65 -19.99 14.79
C ARG A 137 -5.85 -20.54 13.38
N LYS A 138 -6.16 -21.83 13.25
CA LYS A 138 -6.45 -22.47 11.96
C LYS A 138 -7.67 -21.83 11.30
N SER A 139 -8.76 -21.63 12.04
CA SER A 139 -9.96 -20.96 11.53
C SER A 139 -9.66 -19.53 11.10
N LEU A 140 -8.92 -18.76 11.92
CA LEU A 140 -8.47 -17.40 11.60
C LEU A 140 -7.50 -17.35 10.41
N SER A 141 -6.82 -18.44 10.05
CA SER A 141 -5.86 -18.45 8.93
C SER A 141 -6.43 -19.08 7.65
N THR A 142 -7.68 -19.55 7.68
CA THR A 142 -8.32 -20.27 6.58
C THR A 142 -9.74 -19.77 6.35
N THR A 143 -10.74 -20.36 7.01
CA THR A 143 -12.16 -20.13 6.74
C THR A 143 -12.58 -18.68 7.00
N LEU A 144 -12.23 -18.12 8.16
CA LEU A 144 -12.60 -16.75 8.52
C LEU A 144 -11.83 -15.73 7.67
N LEU A 145 -10.57 -16.04 7.33
CA LEU A 145 -9.76 -15.19 6.47
C LEU A 145 -10.35 -15.12 5.06
N GLU A 146 -10.76 -16.26 4.51
CA GLU A 146 -11.35 -16.33 3.18
C GLU A 146 -12.72 -15.63 3.12
N LYS A 147 -13.55 -15.82 4.16
CA LYS A 147 -14.85 -15.15 4.28
C LYS A 147 -14.67 -13.63 4.30
N GLU A 148 -13.79 -13.14 5.17
CA GLU A 148 -13.54 -11.70 5.30
C GLU A 148 -12.89 -11.11 4.05
N TYR A 149 -11.91 -11.79 3.45
CA TYR A 149 -11.27 -11.36 2.21
C TYR A 149 -12.28 -11.23 1.07
N LYS A 150 -13.20 -12.19 0.91
CA LYS A 150 -14.26 -12.11 -0.09
C LYS A 150 -15.20 -10.93 0.14
N GLN A 151 -15.57 -10.68 1.40
CA GLN A 151 -16.42 -9.55 1.76
C GLN A 151 -15.74 -8.22 1.42
N VAL A 152 -14.51 -7.99 1.91
CA VAL A 152 -13.75 -6.77 1.62
C VAL A 152 -13.52 -6.59 0.12
N SER A 153 -13.19 -7.67 -0.60
CA SER A 153 -13.01 -7.64 -2.05
C SER A 153 -14.30 -7.27 -2.80
N ALA A 154 -15.46 -7.74 -2.33
CA ALA A 154 -16.75 -7.37 -2.91
C ALA A 154 -17.06 -5.88 -2.69
N ASP A 155 -16.77 -5.37 -1.50
CA ASP A 155 -16.96 -3.95 -1.15
C ASP A 155 -16.07 -3.04 -2.01
N MET A 156 -14.80 -3.41 -2.21
CA MET A 156 -13.88 -2.69 -3.10
C MET A 156 -14.35 -2.72 -4.56
N LYS A 157 -14.78 -3.89 -5.06
CA LYS A 157 -15.33 -4.00 -6.43
C LYS A 157 -16.56 -3.14 -6.61
N LYS A 158 -17.41 -3.01 -5.59
CA LYS A 158 -18.57 -2.11 -5.59
C LYS A 158 -18.13 -0.64 -5.65
N GLN A 159 -17.13 -0.25 -4.87
CA GLN A 159 -16.56 1.10 -4.92
C GLN A 159 -16.03 1.42 -6.32
N ILE A 160 -15.18 0.56 -6.89
CA ILE A 160 -14.63 0.72 -8.25
C ILE A 160 -15.74 0.78 -9.30
N LYS A 161 -16.79 -0.03 -9.16
CA LYS A 161 -17.95 -0.01 -10.06
C LYS A 161 -18.70 1.33 -10.01
N ASN A 162 -18.79 1.96 -8.85
CA ASN A 162 -19.47 3.25 -8.68
C ASN A 162 -18.61 4.45 -9.08
N SER A 163 -17.29 4.29 -9.19
CA SER A 163 -16.39 5.35 -9.66
C SER A 163 -16.49 5.56 -11.17
N ASN A 164 -16.52 6.83 -11.58
CA ASN A 164 -16.50 7.23 -13.00
C ASN A 164 -15.15 6.93 -13.65
N TYR A 165 -14.07 7.31 -12.96
CA TYR A 165 -12.70 7.13 -13.40
C TYR A 165 -11.85 6.61 -12.25
N ILE A 166 -10.86 5.80 -12.59
CA ILE A 166 -9.88 5.27 -11.65
C ILE A 166 -8.48 5.41 -12.22
N CYS A 167 -7.48 5.45 -11.34
CA CYS A 167 -6.08 5.35 -11.75
C CYS A 167 -5.46 4.08 -11.19
N LEU A 168 -4.69 3.39 -12.02
CA LEU A 168 -3.96 2.19 -11.61
C LEU A 168 -2.53 2.58 -11.29
N THR A 169 -2.04 2.17 -10.12
CA THR A 169 -0.67 2.44 -9.71
C THR A 169 -0.02 1.14 -9.24
N SER A 170 1.28 1.01 -9.44
CA SER A 170 1.99 -0.24 -9.15
C SER A 170 3.42 0.05 -8.77
N ASP A 171 3.95 -0.76 -7.87
CA ASP A 171 5.33 -0.71 -7.45
C ASP A 171 5.86 -2.14 -7.24
N GLY A 172 7.18 -2.27 -7.13
CA GLY A 172 7.89 -3.51 -6.83
C GLY A 172 8.51 -3.50 -5.44
N TRP A 173 8.52 -4.65 -4.77
CA TRP A 173 9.16 -4.84 -3.47
C TRP A 173 9.73 -6.24 -3.33
N THR A 174 10.71 -6.40 -2.44
CA THR A 174 11.29 -7.70 -2.11
C THR A 174 10.94 -8.03 -0.66
N ASN A 175 10.24 -9.15 -0.44
CA ASN A 175 9.83 -9.52 0.91
C ASN A 175 11.00 -10.05 1.77
N ILE A 176 10.74 -10.30 3.05
CA ILE A 176 11.71 -10.84 4.00
C ILE A 176 12.24 -12.24 3.65
N HIS A 177 11.62 -12.93 2.69
CA HIS A 177 12.09 -14.19 2.11
C HIS A 177 12.89 -14.00 0.82
N GLN A 178 13.23 -12.76 0.45
CA GLN A 178 13.89 -12.40 -0.80
C GLN A 178 13.08 -12.75 -2.05
N GLN A 179 11.74 -12.73 -1.94
CA GLN A 179 10.84 -12.98 -3.06
C GLN A 179 10.34 -11.65 -3.65
N PRO A 180 10.40 -11.50 -4.99
CA PRO A 180 9.93 -10.29 -5.67
C PRO A 180 8.40 -10.26 -5.75
N ILE A 181 7.82 -9.18 -5.24
CA ILE A 181 6.38 -8.92 -5.19
C ILE A 181 6.08 -7.64 -5.97
N ILE A 182 4.99 -7.66 -6.75
CA ILE A 182 4.44 -6.50 -7.44
C ILE A 182 3.06 -6.23 -6.84
N ASN A 183 2.78 -4.99 -6.45
CA ASN A 183 1.45 -4.60 -6.00
C ASN A 183 0.70 -3.82 -7.09
N PHE A 184 -0.62 -3.80 -6.98
CA PHE A 184 -1.51 -2.99 -7.79
C PHE A 184 -2.47 -2.29 -6.85
N MET A 185 -2.44 -0.97 -6.90
CA MET A 185 -3.33 -0.08 -6.18
C MET A 185 -4.25 0.62 -7.18
N ILE A 186 -5.48 0.88 -6.76
CA ILE A 186 -6.44 1.67 -7.53
C ILE A 186 -6.75 2.93 -6.75
N THR A 187 -6.69 4.08 -7.40
CA THR A 187 -7.07 5.35 -6.80
C THR A 187 -8.39 5.82 -7.41
N THR A 188 -9.40 5.97 -6.56
CA THR A 188 -10.71 6.56 -6.88
C THR A 188 -10.86 7.92 -6.20
N PRO A 189 -9.89 8.81 -6.37
CA PRO A 189 -9.30 9.73 -5.38
C PRO A 189 -8.86 9.20 -4.00
N GLN A 190 -9.42 8.11 -3.49
CA GLN A 190 -8.87 7.40 -2.32
C GLN A 190 -8.17 6.13 -2.80
N PRO A 191 -7.01 5.77 -2.24
CA PRO A 191 -6.32 4.56 -2.63
C PRO A 191 -7.06 3.32 -2.13
N ILE A 192 -6.98 2.25 -2.90
CA ILE A 192 -7.56 0.93 -2.65
C ILE A 192 -6.49 -0.09 -3.03
N PHE A 193 -6.17 -1.02 -2.13
CA PHE A 193 -5.29 -2.13 -2.48
C PHE A 193 -6.05 -3.15 -3.31
N TRP A 194 -5.75 -3.25 -4.60
CA TRP A 194 -6.45 -4.16 -5.52
C TRP A 194 -5.93 -5.57 -5.41
N LYS A 195 -4.65 -5.78 -5.70
CA LYS A 195 -4.00 -7.09 -5.61
C LYS A 195 -2.49 -6.97 -5.50
N ALA A 196 -1.84 -8.07 -5.14
CA ALA A 196 -0.40 -8.25 -5.29
C ALA A 196 -0.12 -9.62 -5.91
N LEU A 197 1.04 -9.76 -6.54
CA LEU A 197 1.52 -11.00 -7.10
C LEU A 197 3.01 -11.18 -6.84
N GLU A 198 3.44 -12.43 -6.74
CA GLU A 198 4.85 -12.80 -6.69
C GLU A 198 5.32 -13.12 -8.12
N SER A 199 6.37 -12.46 -8.60
CA SER A 199 6.86 -12.69 -9.97
C SER A 199 7.65 -14.00 -10.12
N LYS A 200 8.07 -14.60 -9.00
CA LYS A 200 8.86 -15.83 -8.95
C LYS A 200 10.14 -15.69 -9.79
N GLU A 201 10.36 -16.60 -10.74
CA GLU A 201 11.53 -16.65 -11.62
C GLU A 201 11.47 -15.63 -12.77
N ASN A 202 10.36 -14.92 -12.93
CA ASN A 202 10.23 -13.92 -14.01
C ASN A 202 11.00 -12.65 -13.65
N SER A 203 11.94 -12.28 -14.52
CA SER A 203 12.59 -10.98 -14.50
C SER A 203 11.56 -9.86 -14.71
N HIS A 204 11.69 -8.76 -13.98
CA HIS A 204 10.86 -7.56 -14.12
C HIS A 204 11.21 -6.74 -15.37
N THR A 205 11.20 -7.39 -16.54
CA THR A 205 11.36 -6.72 -17.84
C THR A 205 10.14 -5.87 -18.14
N GLY A 206 10.29 -4.88 -19.04
CA GLY A 206 9.17 -4.06 -19.47
C GLY A 206 8.05 -4.87 -20.13
N GLU A 207 8.39 -5.96 -20.83
CA GLU A 207 7.41 -6.90 -21.40
C GLU A 207 6.61 -7.63 -20.34
N TYR A 208 7.26 -8.19 -19.33
CA TYR A 208 6.58 -8.91 -18.25
C TYR A 208 5.68 -7.96 -17.45
N ILE A 209 6.18 -6.77 -17.13
CA ILE A 209 5.40 -5.74 -16.44
C ILE A 209 4.18 -5.35 -17.29
N ALA A 210 4.35 -5.13 -18.59
CA ALA A 210 3.24 -4.82 -19.50
C ALA A 210 2.19 -5.93 -19.51
N GLU A 211 2.59 -7.20 -19.56
CA GLU A 211 1.67 -8.34 -19.47
C GLU A 211 0.87 -8.33 -18.16
N GLN A 212 1.52 -8.09 -17.01
CA GLN A 212 0.81 -8.04 -15.74
C GLN A 212 -0.20 -6.90 -15.68
N PHE A 213 0.18 -5.71 -16.16
CA PHE A 213 -0.72 -4.57 -16.30
C PHE A 213 -1.89 -4.85 -17.24
N ASP A 214 -1.65 -5.49 -18.39
CA ASP A 214 -2.68 -5.88 -19.35
C ASP A 214 -3.75 -6.78 -18.71
N ILE A 215 -3.33 -7.77 -17.92
CA ILE A 215 -4.24 -8.62 -17.14
C ILE A 215 -5.09 -7.77 -16.19
N VAL A 216 -4.47 -6.87 -15.42
CA VAL A 216 -5.17 -6.02 -14.46
C VAL A 216 -6.15 -5.06 -15.15
N ILE A 217 -5.73 -4.44 -16.25
CA ILE A 217 -6.54 -3.51 -17.05
C ILE A 217 -7.80 -4.22 -17.56
N LYS A 218 -7.64 -5.45 -18.09
CA LYS A 218 -8.76 -6.27 -18.56
C LYS A 218 -9.69 -6.72 -17.44
N GLU A 219 -9.14 -7.09 -16.28
CA GLU A 219 -9.92 -7.47 -15.09
C GLU A 219 -10.82 -6.33 -14.58
N ILE A 220 -10.33 -5.09 -14.58
CA ILE A 220 -11.08 -3.93 -14.08
C ILE A 220 -12.03 -3.36 -15.14
N GLY A 221 -11.59 -3.35 -16.40
CA GLY A 221 -12.30 -2.77 -17.53
C GLY A 221 -11.66 -1.48 -18.03
N ILE A 222 -11.24 -1.50 -19.30
CA ILE A 222 -10.48 -0.45 -19.99
C ILE A 222 -11.16 0.92 -19.87
N SER A 223 -12.49 0.99 -20.01
CA SER A 223 -13.24 2.24 -20.02
C SER A 223 -13.21 3.03 -18.72
N LYS A 224 -12.87 2.39 -17.59
CA LYS A 224 -12.77 3.04 -16.27
C LYS A 224 -11.40 3.64 -16.00
N ILE A 225 -10.35 3.11 -16.62
CA ILE A 225 -8.97 3.49 -16.30
C ILE A 225 -8.64 4.79 -17.00
N ALA A 226 -8.44 5.85 -16.21
CA ALA A 226 -8.01 7.14 -16.69
C ALA A 226 -6.51 7.17 -16.97
N ALA A 227 -5.73 6.64 -16.03
CA ALA A 227 -4.30 6.63 -16.11
C ALA A 227 -3.66 5.40 -15.42
N VAL A 228 -2.45 5.09 -15.86
CA VAL A 228 -1.49 4.21 -15.17
C VAL A 228 -0.32 5.06 -14.72
N ILE A 229 0.05 4.95 -13.43
CA ILE A 229 1.16 5.71 -12.84
C ILE A 229 2.11 4.76 -12.12
N THR A 230 3.39 4.79 -12.48
CA THR A 230 4.45 3.97 -11.91
C THR A 230 5.64 4.81 -11.50
N ASP A 231 6.69 4.19 -10.96
CA ASP A 231 8.02 4.83 -10.91
C ASP A 231 8.57 5.14 -12.32
N ASN A 232 9.75 5.76 -12.37
CA ASN A 232 10.38 6.20 -13.60
C ASN A 232 11.49 5.27 -14.11
N ALA A 233 11.56 4.03 -13.61
CA ALA A 233 12.55 3.05 -14.02
C ALA A 233 12.41 2.70 -15.51
N SER A 234 13.50 2.23 -16.11
CA SER A 234 13.59 1.97 -17.56
C SER A 234 12.62 0.87 -18.01
N ASN A 235 12.42 -0.15 -17.19
CA ASN A 235 11.44 -1.22 -17.41
C ASN A 235 9.99 -0.70 -17.38
N MET A 236 9.64 0.21 -16.47
CA MET A 236 8.31 0.84 -16.42
C MET A 236 8.05 1.70 -17.66
N LYS A 237 9.01 2.53 -18.08
CA LYS A 237 8.91 3.33 -19.32
C LYS A 237 8.70 2.44 -20.55
N LYS A 238 9.40 1.31 -20.61
CA LYS A 238 9.23 0.32 -21.68
C LYS A 238 7.84 -0.31 -21.64
N ALA A 239 7.34 -0.68 -20.45
CA ALA A 239 5.99 -1.21 -20.28
C ALA A 239 4.92 -0.20 -20.72
N HIS A 240 5.05 1.08 -20.34
CA HIS A 240 4.17 2.16 -20.80
C HIS A 240 4.17 2.27 -22.33
N SER A 241 5.33 2.20 -22.97
CA SER A 241 5.46 2.29 -24.43
C SER A 241 4.78 1.12 -25.16
N ILE A 242 4.76 -0.06 -24.55
CA ILE A 242 4.04 -1.23 -25.07
C ILE A 242 2.53 -1.02 -24.91
N LEU A 243 2.07 -0.73 -23.68
CA LEU A 243 0.66 -0.60 -23.35
C LEU A 243 -0.02 0.60 -24.02
N GLN A 244 0.69 1.70 -24.25
CA GLN A 244 0.15 2.89 -24.92
C GLN A 244 -0.35 2.59 -26.34
N LYS A 245 0.24 1.58 -27.01
CA LYS A 245 -0.17 1.13 -28.35
C LYS A 245 -1.50 0.40 -28.31
N ASP A 246 -1.69 -0.44 -27.28
CA ASP A 246 -2.89 -1.25 -27.11
C ASP A 246 -4.04 -0.44 -26.48
N TYR A 247 -3.69 0.57 -25.69
CA TYR A 247 -4.62 1.38 -24.90
C TYR A 247 -4.42 2.89 -25.13
N PRO A 248 -4.67 3.42 -26.34
CA PRO A 248 -4.42 4.83 -26.68
C PRO A 248 -5.24 5.82 -25.83
N ASN A 249 -6.36 5.38 -25.25
CA ASN A 249 -7.23 6.20 -24.41
C ASN A 249 -6.81 6.24 -22.93
N ILE A 250 -5.84 5.41 -22.52
CA ILE A 250 -5.26 5.42 -21.16
C ILE A 250 -4.02 6.31 -21.18
N ILE A 251 -3.88 7.15 -20.15
CA ILE A 251 -2.73 8.02 -19.98
C ILE A 251 -1.68 7.29 -19.16
N PHE A 252 -0.46 7.16 -19.66
CA PHE A 252 0.65 6.54 -18.93
C PHE A 252 1.61 7.62 -18.43
N LEU A 253 1.78 7.71 -17.11
CA LEU A 253 2.60 8.74 -16.48
C LEU A 253 3.63 8.13 -15.54
N GLY A 254 4.78 8.79 -15.44
CA GLY A 254 5.74 8.53 -14.38
C GLY A 254 5.38 9.25 -13.08
N CYS A 255 5.94 8.81 -11.96
CA CYS A 255 5.73 9.43 -10.66
C CYS A 255 6.39 10.82 -10.60
N PHE A 256 5.59 11.88 -10.34
CA PHE A 256 6.12 13.24 -10.23
C PHE A 256 6.94 13.45 -8.96
N ALA A 257 6.53 12.86 -7.83
CA ALA A 257 7.31 12.93 -6.59
C ALA A 257 8.70 12.31 -6.76
N HIS A 258 8.79 11.16 -7.42
CA HIS A 258 10.07 10.55 -7.79
C HIS A 258 10.89 11.45 -8.72
N ASN A 259 10.28 12.13 -9.69
CA ASN A 259 10.99 13.09 -10.55
C ASN A 259 11.58 14.27 -9.77
N ILE A 260 10.86 14.82 -8.79
CA ILE A 260 11.38 15.88 -7.91
C ILE A 260 12.50 15.33 -7.02
N ASN A 261 12.39 14.10 -6.50
CA ASN A 261 13.46 13.47 -5.74
C ASN A 261 14.75 13.29 -6.57
N LEU A 262 14.62 12.85 -7.83
CA LEU A 262 15.75 12.76 -8.75
C LEU A 262 16.35 14.13 -9.07
N LEU A 263 15.54 15.19 -9.12
CA LEU A 263 16.03 16.56 -9.26
C LEU A 263 16.83 17.00 -8.04
N ILE A 264 16.34 16.73 -6.82
CA ILE A 264 17.08 16.96 -5.57
C ILE A 264 18.43 16.24 -5.62
N LYS A 265 18.47 14.95 -6.04
CA LYS A 265 19.72 14.19 -6.18
C LYS A 265 20.72 14.91 -7.08
N SER A 266 20.28 15.35 -8.27
CA SER A 266 21.13 16.09 -9.21
C SER A 266 21.61 17.44 -8.69
N VAL A 267 20.86 18.09 -7.80
CA VAL A 267 21.27 19.34 -7.12
C VAL A 267 22.30 19.04 -6.02
N ILE A 268 22.09 17.99 -5.24
CA ILE A 268 22.99 17.59 -4.14
C ILE A 268 24.36 17.14 -4.65
N GLU A 269 24.42 16.60 -5.87
CA GLU A 269 25.67 16.22 -6.54
C GLU A 269 26.54 17.41 -6.99
N LEU A 270 26.00 18.65 -6.94
CA LEU A 270 26.80 19.85 -7.23
C LEU A 270 27.93 20.00 -6.20
N ALA A 271 29.15 20.22 -6.68
CA ALA A 271 30.37 20.22 -5.85
C ALA A 271 30.23 21.08 -4.58
N LEU A 272 29.78 22.34 -4.72
CA LEU A 272 29.58 23.28 -3.60
C LEU A 272 28.62 22.75 -2.52
N ILE A 273 27.54 22.06 -2.94
CA ILE A 273 26.55 21.50 -2.03
C ILE A 273 27.10 20.23 -1.39
N LYS A 274 27.69 19.34 -2.19
CA LYS A 274 28.27 18.07 -1.74
C LYS A 274 29.41 18.27 -0.73
N GLU A 275 30.26 19.27 -0.93
CA GLU A 275 31.35 19.64 -0.01
C GLU A 275 30.85 20.08 1.37
N THR A 276 29.62 20.62 1.45
CA THR A 276 29.00 21.01 2.72
C THR A 276 28.26 19.83 3.37
N ILE A 277 27.55 19.01 2.58
CA ILE A 277 26.76 17.88 3.10
C ILE A 277 27.66 16.74 3.60
N THR A 278 28.80 16.49 2.95
CA THR A 278 29.67 15.34 3.28
C THR A 278 30.17 15.40 4.74
N PRO A 279 30.74 16.52 5.24
CA PRO A 279 31.13 16.62 6.65
C PRO A 279 29.98 16.43 7.64
N VAL A 280 28.77 16.90 7.31
CA VAL A 280 27.57 16.67 8.15
C VAL A 280 27.31 15.17 8.32
N GLN A 281 27.32 14.42 7.21
CA GLN A 281 27.12 12.97 7.24
C GLN A 281 28.22 12.25 8.01
N GLU A 282 29.48 12.69 7.89
CA GLU A 282 30.61 12.12 8.62
C GLU A 282 30.49 12.36 10.13
N ILE A 283 30.07 13.55 10.56
CA ILE A 283 29.80 13.87 11.97
C ILE A 283 28.67 13.01 12.52
N ILE A 284 27.57 12.87 11.77
CA ILE A 284 26.45 11.99 12.19
C ILE A 284 26.91 10.54 12.29
N LYS A 285 27.67 10.03 11.30
CA LYS A 285 28.24 8.67 11.33
C LYS A 285 29.16 8.48 12.53
N PHE A 286 29.94 9.49 12.90
CA PHE A 286 30.80 9.45 14.08
C PHE A 286 29.96 9.22 15.34
N PHE A 287 28.95 10.06 15.62
CA PHE A 287 28.11 9.89 16.82
C PHE A 287 27.34 8.56 16.79
N LYS A 288 26.78 8.15 15.66
CA LYS A 288 26.08 6.85 15.57
C LYS A 288 26.97 5.64 15.90
N ARG A 289 28.29 5.72 15.62
CA ARG A 289 29.25 4.62 15.86
C ARG A 289 29.86 4.64 17.27
N HIS A 290 29.80 5.76 17.97
CA HIS A 290 30.51 5.96 19.24
C HIS A 290 29.50 6.22 20.36
N HIS A 291 29.12 5.16 21.07
CA HIS A 291 28.02 5.19 22.04
C HIS A 291 28.23 6.18 23.20
N ILE A 292 29.47 6.35 23.68
CA ILE A 292 29.79 7.27 24.80
C ILE A 292 29.61 8.71 24.35
N GLU A 293 30.16 9.05 23.19
CA GLU A 293 30.08 10.36 22.56
C GLU A 293 28.64 10.71 22.18
N ASN A 294 27.87 9.74 21.69
CA ASN A 294 26.44 9.91 21.43
C ASN A 294 25.65 10.17 22.71
N ALA A 295 25.91 9.44 23.79
CA ALA A 295 25.27 9.69 25.08
C ALA A 295 25.62 11.10 25.62
N CYS A 296 26.85 11.54 25.40
CA CYS A 296 27.27 12.89 25.74
C CYS A 296 26.55 13.96 24.91
N LEU A 297 26.36 13.73 23.61
CA LEU A 297 25.58 14.59 22.75
C LEU A 297 24.10 14.63 23.16
N GLU A 298 23.48 13.47 23.42
CA GLU A 298 22.07 13.38 23.85
C GLU A 298 21.85 14.14 25.17
N ARG A 299 22.77 14.03 26.13
CA ARG A 299 22.76 14.83 27.36
C ARG A 299 22.77 16.33 27.05
N LEU A 300 23.68 16.79 26.19
CA LEU A 300 23.77 18.20 25.82
C LEU A 300 22.57 18.69 25.00
N GLN A 301 21.96 17.82 24.19
CA GLN A 301 20.70 18.14 23.50
C GLN A 301 19.59 18.40 24.52
N ILE A 302 19.45 17.56 25.55
CA ILE A 302 18.48 17.78 26.64
C ILE A 302 18.79 19.10 27.37
N GLU A 303 20.04 19.33 27.77
CA GLU A 303 20.43 20.53 28.53
C GLU A 303 20.25 21.84 27.75
N LYS A 304 20.54 21.86 26.44
CA LYS A 304 20.56 23.09 25.62
C LYS A 304 19.28 23.30 24.79
N ILE A 305 18.53 22.24 24.51
CA ILE A 305 17.39 22.23 23.57
C ILE A 305 16.11 21.71 24.24
N GLY A 306 16.22 20.94 25.33
CA GLY A 306 15.08 20.42 26.10
C GLY A 306 14.53 19.08 25.59
N LYS A 307 15.10 18.52 24.53
CA LYS A 307 14.75 17.20 23.99
C LYS A 307 15.95 16.58 23.28
N THR A 308 15.94 15.25 23.15
CA THR A 308 16.86 14.56 22.26
C THR A 308 16.41 14.73 20.81
N ILE A 309 17.37 14.82 19.90
CA ILE A 309 17.11 14.89 18.46
C ILE A 309 17.87 13.73 17.82
N LYS A 310 17.15 12.78 17.26
CA LYS A 310 17.73 11.65 16.53
C LYS A 310 18.17 12.13 15.15
N PHE A 311 19.36 11.69 14.75
CA PHE A 311 19.88 11.96 13.41
C PHE A 311 19.56 10.81 12.47
N ASN A 312 19.06 11.15 11.29
CA ASN A 312 18.86 10.22 10.19
C ASN A 312 19.86 10.52 9.08
N LEU A 313 20.62 9.50 8.68
CA LEU A 313 21.49 9.62 7.52
C LEU A 313 20.59 9.63 6.27
N PRO A 314 20.90 10.47 5.28
CA PRO A 314 20.09 10.54 4.10
C PRO A 314 20.21 9.26 3.29
N VAL A 315 19.09 8.83 2.73
CA VAL A 315 18.97 7.66 1.85
C VAL A 315 18.38 8.16 0.55
N ILE A 316 19.06 7.93 -0.58
CA ILE A 316 18.69 8.50 -1.88
C ILE A 316 17.28 8.06 -2.32
N THR A 317 16.89 6.84 -1.96
CA THR A 317 15.57 6.28 -2.25
C THR A 317 14.46 6.83 -1.34
N ARG A 318 14.80 7.53 -0.24
CA ARG A 318 13.82 8.15 0.67
C ARG A 318 13.67 9.64 0.39
N TRP A 319 12.46 10.04 0.06
CA TRP A 319 12.21 11.39 -0.40
C TRP A 319 12.43 12.43 0.72
N GLY A 320 13.12 13.52 0.39
CA GLY A 320 13.41 14.60 1.35
C GLY A 320 14.40 14.24 2.48
N SER A 321 15.02 13.05 2.47
CA SER A 321 15.90 12.60 3.57
C SER A 321 17.10 13.52 3.82
N HIS A 322 17.62 14.15 2.76
CA HIS A 322 18.73 15.11 2.87
C HIS A 322 18.32 16.38 3.59
N TYR A 323 17.15 16.92 3.28
CA TYR A 323 16.59 18.07 3.99
C TYR A 323 16.36 17.73 5.47
N ILE A 324 15.75 16.58 5.78
CA ILE A 324 15.50 16.12 7.16
C ILE A 324 16.82 15.95 7.93
N CYS A 325 17.83 15.33 7.30
CA CYS A 325 19.17 15.18 7.87
C CYS A 325 19.75 16.55 8.26
N LEU A 326 19.81 17.50 7.33
CA LEU A 326 20.39 18.81 7.58
C LEU A 326 19.57 19.61 8.61
N GLN A 327 18.24 19.55 8.56
CA GLN A 327 17.37 20.21 9.53
C GLN A 327 17.57 19.67 10.96
N SER A 328 17.66 18.35 11.12
CA SER A 328 17.93 17.73 12.44
C SER A 328 19.32 18.11 12.98
N PHE A 329 20.31 18.22 12.09
CA PHE A 329 21.65 18.66 12.41
C PHE A 329 21.68 20.12 12.86
N LEU A 330 21.03 21.02 12.11
CA LEU A 330 20.85 22.43 12.48
C LEU A 330 20.12 22.61 13.81
N ALA A 331 19.05 21.84 14.02
CA ALA A 331 18.32 21.87 15.29
C ALA A 331 19.21 21.47 16.48
N SER A 332 20.24 20.66 16.24
CA SER A 332 21.24 20.26 17.23
C SER A 332 22.46 21.18 17.33
N LYS A 333 22.51 22.29 16.58
CA LYS A 333 23.68 23.20 16.47
C LYS A 333 24.29 23.57 17.82
N LYS A 334 23.47 24.04 18.77
CA LYS A 334 23.95 24.42 20.11
C LYS A 334 24.60 23.24 20.86
N ALA A 335 23.99 22.06 20.81
CA ALA A 335 24.54 20.88 21.47
C ALA A 335 25.84 20.41 20.80
N LEU A 336 25.86 20.37 19.46
CA LEU A 336 27.04 20.01 18.66
C LEU A 336 28.21 20.98 18.84
N GLN A 337 27.95 22.28 19.02
CA GLN A 337 28.98 23.27 19.33
C GLN A 337 29.53 23.15 20.76
N ASN A 338 28.78 22.56 21.69
CA ASN A 338 29.24 22.36 23.07
C ASN A 338 29.93 21.00 23.26
N VAL A 339 29.50 19.97 22.52
CA VAL A 339 30.01 18.60 22.69
C VAL A 339 31.50 18.50 22.37
N VAL A 340 32.04 19.40 21.53
CA VAL A 340 33.47 19.44 21.20
C VAL A 340 34.38 19.76 22.40
N PHE A 341 33.84 20.34 23.48
CA PHE A 341 34.57 20.63 24.71
C PHE A 341 34.57 19.45 25.69
N GLU A 342 33.71 18.46 25.47
CA GLU A 342 33.61 17.27 26.29
C GLU A 342 34.82 16.38 26.05
N GLU A 343 35.45 15.90 27.12
CA GLU A 343 36.72 15.19 27.03
C GLU A 343 36.63 13.93 26.17
N CYS A 344 35.50 13.22 26.23
CA CYS A 344 35.24 12.02 25.44
C CYS A 344 35.28 12.33 23.94
N VAL A 345 34.61 13.39 23.48
CA VAL A 345 34.54 13.77 22.06
C VAL A 345 35.84 14.44 21.61
N ARG A 346 36.39 15.36 22.40
CA ARG A 346 37.61 16.11 22.07
C ARG A 346 38.80 15.20 21.75
N LYS A 347 38.87 14.01 22.36
CA LYS A 347 39.94 13.03 22.15
C LYS A 347 39.70 12.12 20.94
N SER A 348 38.46 11.92 20.52
CA SER A 348 38.10 10.90 19.51
C SER A 348 37.63 11.47 18.17
N ILE A 349 37.07 12.68 18.14
CA ILE A 349 36.60 13.29 16.89
C ILE A 349 37.79 13.74 16.02
N PRO A 350 37.78 13.48 14.69
CA PRO A 350 38.81 13.98 13.78
C PRO A 350 38.89 15.51 13.79
N SER A 351 40.12 16.06 13.80
CA SER A 351 40.35 17.51 13.86
C SER A 351 39.68 18.29 12.72
N SER A 352 39.58 17.69 11.53
CA SER A 352 38.90 18.28 10.37
C SER A 352 37.39 18.44 10.56
N LEU A 353 36.74 17.54 11.32
CA LEU A 353 35.32 17.62 11.65
C LEU A 353 35.09 18.53 12.86
N ASN A 354 36.01 18.51 13.82
CA ASN A 354 35.98 19.38 14.99
C ASN A 354 36.00 20.87 14.59
N SER A 355 36.89 21.24 13.65
CA SER A 355 36.98 22.62 13.17
C SER A 355 35.68 23.09 12.51
N LYS A 356 34.96 22.20 11.81
CA LYS A 356 33.65 22.51 11.21
C LYS A 356 32.57 22.78 12.25
N LEU A 357 32.54 22.04 13.35
CA LEU A 357 31.57 22.27 14.42
C LEU A 357 31.75 23.63 15.09
N ILE A 358 33.00 24.09 15.22
CA ILE A 358 33.37 25.37 15.83
C ILE A 358 33.20 26.54 14.85
N ASP A 359 33.25 26.30 13.54
CA ASP A 359 33.11 27.31 12.49
C ASP A 359 31.70 27.92 12.43
N THR A 360 31.50 29.02 13.17
CA THR A 360 30.21 29.73 13.26
C THR A 360 29.85 30.56 12.03
N GLU A 361 30.82 30.90 11.18
CA GLU A 361 30.64 31.89 10.11
C GLU A 361 30.54 31.28 8.71
N GLY A 362 31.10 30.09 8.48
CA GLY A 362 31.02 29.40 7.20
C GLY A 362 30.08 28.19 7.22
N PHE A 363 30.52 27.10 7.86
CA PHE A 363 29.87 25.79 7.76
C PHE A 363 28.37 25.81 8.10
N TRP A 364 27.99 26.41 9.22
CA TRP A 364 26.58 26.46 9.64
C TRP A 364 25.71 27.32 8.71
N VAL A 365 26.24 28.44 8.21
CA VAL A 365 25.52 29.33 7.28
C VAL A 365 25.25 28.58 5.96
N ASN A 366 26.26 27.89 5.43
CA ASN A 366 26.10 27.08 4.21
C ASN A 366 25.04 25.97 4.40
N ILE A 367 24.97 25.33 5.57
CA ILE A 367 23.94 24.32 5.84
C ILE A 367 22.55 24.97 5.88
N GLU A 368 22.40 26.14 6.49
CA GLU A 368 21.15 26.91 6.54
C GLU A 368 20.69 27.30 5.13
N GLU A 369 21.60 27.80 4.28
CA GLU A 369 21.31 28.13 2.88
C GLU A 369 20.90 26.90 2.05
N ILE A 370 21.59 25.78 2.21
CA ILE A 370 21.23 24.52 1.52
C ILE A 370 19.87 24.01 2.01
N CYS A 371 19.55 24.14 3.30
CA CYS A 371 18.22 23.78 3.80
C CYS A 371 17.13 24.62 3.15
N GLN A 372 17.32 25.94 3.07
CA GLN A 372 16.38 26.86 2.40
C GLN A 372 16.22 26.51 0.91
N LEU A 373 17.30 26.13 0.24
CA LEU A 373 17.27 25.67 -1.14
C LEU A 373 16.45 24.38 -1.31
N LEU A 374 16.61 23.40 -0.42
CA LEU A 374 15.97 22.08 -0.52
C LEU A 374 14.52 22.05 0.01
N GLU A 375 14.14 23.02 0.82
CA GLU A 375 12.80 23.15 1.41
C GLU A 375 11.67 23.11 0.36
N PRO A 376 11.67 23.94 -0.71
CA PRO A 376 10.57 23.94 -1.66
C PRO A 376 10.41 22.63 -2.43
N PHE A 377 11.52 21.96 -2.75
CA PHE A 377 11.47 20.62 -3.36
C PHE A 377 10.79 19.62 -2.43
N THR A 378 11.17 19.63 -1.14
CA THR A 378 10.64 18.70 -0.13
C THR A 378 9.15 18.97 0.14
N LYS A 379 8.72 20.24 0.14
CA LYS A 379 7.32 20.63 0.27
C LYS A 379 6.46 20.09 -0.87
N ILE A 380 6.96 20.19 -2.11
CA ILE A 380 6.26 19.67 -3.30
C ILE A 380 6.14 18.14 -3.25
N ILE A 381 7.22 17.44 -2.88
CA ILE A 381 7.20 15.98 -2.70
C ILE A 381 6.12 15.58 -1.70
N ARG A 382 6.12 16.17 -0.49
CA ARG A 382 5.14 15.86 0.56
C ARG A 382 3.70 16.10 0.10
N GLU A 383 3.50 17.14 -0.70
CA GLU A 383 2.20 17.41 -1.27
C GLU A 383 1.78 16.35 -2.30
N PHE A 384 2.69 15.95 -3.20
CA PHE A 384 2.47 14.88 -4.18
C PHE A 384 2.31 13.50 -3.54
N GLU A 385 2.87 13.26 -2.35
CA GLU A 385 2.69 12.03 -1.56
C GLU A 385 1.32 11.90 -0.90
N SER A 386 0.61 13.02 -0.72
CA SER A 386 -0.68 13.04 -0.06
C SER A 386 -1.74 12.25 -0.85
N ASN A 387 -2.89 11.97 -0.23
CA ASN A 387 -3.98 11.23 -0.91
C ASN A 387 -4.79 12.09 -1.88
N GLN A 388 -4.51 13.38 -2.01
CA GLN A 388 -5.35 14.35 -2.72
C GLN A 388 -4.70 15.13 -3.89
N PRO A 389 -3.41 14.99 -4.24
CA PRO A 389 -2.82 15.82 -5.28
C PRO A 389 -3.27 15.30 -6.64
N ASN A 390 -3.89 16.16 -7.43
CA ASN A 390 -4.30 15.85 -8.79
C ASN A 390 -3.28 16.38 -9.82
N LEU A 391 -3.39 15.88 -11.05
CA LEU A 391 -2.47 16.18 -12.14
C LEU A 391 -2.32 17.68 -12.43
N SER A 392 -3.35 18.49 -12.20
CA SER A 392 -3.31 19.95 -12.45
C SER A 392 -2.33 20.70 -11.54
N LEU A 393 -2.05 20.18 -10.34
CA LEU A 393 -1.08 20.78 -9.42
C LEU A 393 0.36 20.68 -9.93
N VAL A 394 0.66 19.71 -10.80
CA VAL A 394 2.04 19.41 -11.20
C VAL A 394 2.69 20.59 -11.91
N TYR A 395 2.01 21.17 -12.90
CA TYR A 395 2.52 22.34 -13.64
C TYR A 395 2.67 23.57 -12.73
N ASP A 396 1.66 23.84 -11.89
CA ASP A 396 1.67 24.96 -10.94
C ASP A 396 2.88 24.87 -9.99
N ARG A 397 3.04 23.72 -9.32
CA ARG A 397 4.13 23.51 -8.35
C ARG A 397 5.49 23.56 -9.00
N PHE A 398 5.62 23.00 -10.19
CA PHE A 398 6.88 23.05 -10.93
C PHE A 398 7.25 24.48 -11.38
N THR A 399 6.26 25.26 -11.81
CA THR A 399 6.44 26.67 -12.18
C THR A 399 6.82 27.52 -10.97
N LYS A 400 6.15 27.31 -9.84
CA LYS A 400 6.50 27.98 -8.56
C LYS A 400 7.91 27.64 -8.11
N LEU A 401 8.29 26.36 -8.15
CA LEU A 401 9.66 25.93 -7.85
C LEU A 401 10.69 26.66 -8.72
N LYS A 402 10.48 26.71 -10.05
CA LYS A 402 11.35 27.46 -10.96
C LYS A 402 11.42 28.94 -10.58
N ASN A 403 10.30 29.56 -10.22
CA ASN A 403 10.26 30.97 -9.82
C ASN A 403 10.98 31.22 -8.49
N GLU A 404 10.89 30.32 -7.52
CA GLU A 404 11.65 30.41 -6.27
C GLU A 404 13.15 30.26 -6.51
N ILE A 405 13.57 29.32 -7.36
CA ILE A 405 14.98 29.16 -7.75
C ILE A 405 15.51 30.40 -8.47
N LYS A 406 14.67 31.10 -9.26
CA LYS A 406 15.07 32.36 -9.90
C LYS A 406 15.38 33.48 -8.90
N GLN A 407 14.87 33.40 -7.67
CA GLN A 407 15.14 34.38 -6.60
C GLN A 407 16.45 34.11 -5.84
N LEU A 408 17.16 33.01 -6.13
CA LEU A 408 18.45 32.73 -5.52
C LEU A 408 19.48 33.83 -5.86
N THR A 409 20.21 34.27 -4.85
CA THR A 409 21.23 35.33 -4.94
C THR A 409 22.51 34.86 -5.63
N ASN A 410 22.86 33.57 -5.54
CA ASN A 410 24.03 32.99 -6.17
C ASN A 410 23.76 32.66 -7.64
N THR A 411 24.13 33.57 -8.55
CA THR A 411 23.88 33.45 -10.00
C THR A 411 24.46 32.18 -10.62
N SER A 412 25.68 31.80 -10.25
CA SER A 412 26.35 30.61 -10.82
C SER A 412 25.65 29.31 -10.45
N LEU A 413 25.16 29.17 -9.21
CA LEU A 413 24.38 28.00 -8.79
C LEU A 413 22.97 28.02 -9.37
N LYS A 414 22.35 29.22 -9.41
CA LYS A 414 21.01 29.42 -9.93
C LYS A 414 20.85 28.90 -11.35
N ASP A 415 21.73 29.29 -12.27
CA ASP A 415 21.59 28.91 -13.69
C ASP A 415 21.74 27.38 -13.87
N ILE A 416 22.72 26.77 -13.19
CA ILE A 416 22.91 25.31 -13.21
C ILE A 416 21.68 24.56 -12.67
N ILE A 417 21.06 25.05 -11.60
CA ILE A 417 19.86 24.44 -11.01
C ILE A 417 18.66 24.62 -11.95
N LEU A 418 18.51 25.79 -12.58
CA LEU A 418 17.44 26.04 -13.56
C LEU A 418 17.57 25.13 -14.79
N ASP A 419 18.78 24.91 -15.29
CA ASP A 419 19.04 23.98 -16.39
C ASP A 419 18.64 22.55 -16.00
N LYS A 420 19.02 22.10 -14.79
CA LYS A 420 18.59 20.80 -14.25
C LYS A 420 17.06 20.71 -14.12
N CYS A 421 16.39 21.80 -13.74
CA CYS A 421 14.93 21.85 -13.71
C CYS A 421 14.36 21.70 -15.13
N THR A 422 14.87 22.43 -16.12
CA THR A 422 14.39 22.35 -17.50
C THR A 422 14.56 20.95 -18.08
N LEU A 423 15.75 20.34 -17.95
CA LEU A 423 15.99 18.96 -18.38
C LEU A 423 15.08 17.96 -17.67
N ARG A 424 14.76 18.19 -16.39
CA ARG A 424 13.84 17.33 -15.65
C ARG A 424 12.39 17.50 -16.11
N TRP A 425 11.98 18.72 -16.45
CA TRP A 425 10.66 19.00 -17.01
C TRP A 425 10.45 18.24 -18.32
N GLU A 426 11.41 18.33 -19.24
CA GLU A 426 11.36 17.62 -20.53
C GLU A 426 11.20 16.11 -20.35
N LYS A 427 11.90 15.52 -19.38
CA LYS A 427 11.81 14.08 -19.07
C LYS A 427 10.47 13.66 -18.45
N MET A 428 9.77 14.56 -17.76
CA MET A 428 8.47 14.26 -17.14
C MET A 428 7.28 14.75 -17.96
N TYR A 429 7.53 15.52 -19.02
CA TYR A 429 6.50 16.21 -19.76
C TYR A 429 5.51 15.23 -20.41
N HIS A 430 4.24 15.55 -20.26
CA HIS A 430 3.14 14.91 -20.97
C HIS A 430 2.06 15.97 -21.20
N PRO A 431 1.44 16.07 -22.40
CA PRO A 431 0.45 17.10 -22.69
C PRO A 431 -0.70 17.17 -21.67
N ALA A 432 -1.13 16.00 -21.16
CA ALA A 432 -2.15 15.91 -20.12
C ALA A 432 -1.85 16.74 -18.86
N ILE A 433 -0.58 16.99 -18.52
CA ILE A 433 -0.19 17.82 -17.37
C ILE A 433 -0.61 19.28 -17.59
N VAL A 434 -0.22 19.82 -18.75
CA VAL A 434 -0.53 21.20 -19.14
C VAL A 434 -2.03 21.38 -19.35
N ILE A 435 -2.69 20.40 -19.99
CA ILE A 435 -4.14 20.43 -20.19
C ILE A 435 -4.88 20.36 -18.85
N ALA A 436 -4.43 19.53 -17.89
CA ALA A 436 -5.03 19.47 -16.57
C ALA A 436 -4.91 20.81 -15.83
N TYR A 437 -3.75 21.47 -15.88
CA TYR A 437 -3.58 22.82 -15.32
C TYR A 437 -4.47 23.85 -16.01
N TYR A 438 -4.55 23.81 -17.34
CA TYR A 438 -5.41 24.70 -18.13
C TYR A 438 -6.90 24.54 -17.77
N LEU A 439 -7.37 23.29 -17.63
CA LEU A 439 -8.75 22.96 -17.30
C LEU A 439 -9.07 23.07 -15.81
N ASP A 440 -8.10 23.40 -14.95
CA ASP A 440 -8.38 23.69 -13.56
C ASP A 440 -8.97 25.10 -13.44
N PRO A 441 -10.23 25.27 -13.02
CA PRO A 441 -10.83 26.60 -12.90
C PRO A 441 -10.11 27.51 -11.89
N ARG A 442 -9.29 26.94 -10.99
CA ARG A 442 -8.44 27.73 -10.08
C ARG A 442 -7.28 28.40 -10.80
N TYR A 443 -6.82 27.83 -11.91
CA TYR A 443 -5.65 28.29 -12.66
C TYR A 443 -6.03 28.90 -14.00
N HIS A 444 -6.95 28.28 -14.74
CA HIS A 444 -7.44 28.71 -16.06
C HIS A 444 -6.29 29.05 -17.03
N GLY A 445 -5.16 28.34 -16.93
CA GLY A 445 -3.99 28.58 -17.76
C GLY A 445 -3.23 29.90 -17.50
N GLN A 446 -3.46 30.58 -16.36
CA GLN A 446 -2.93 31.92 -16.09
C GLN A 446 -1.40 32.03 -16.16
N ASP A 447 -0.65 31.01 -15.71
CA ASP A 447 0.81 30.99 -15.74
C ASP A 447 1.39 30.16 -16.91
N LEU A 448 0.58 29.85 -17.93
CA LEU A 448 1.09 29.22 -19.14
C LEU A 448 1.99 30.20 -19.90
N THR A 449 3.18 29.73 -20.26
CA THR A 449 4.08 30.46 -21.15
C THR A 449 3.54 30.45 -22.58
N ASP A 450 4.06 31.35 -23.42
CA ASP A 450 3.76 31.36 -24.87
C ASP A 450 4.16 30.05 -25.58
N GLU A 451 4.87 29.15 -24.89
CA GLU A 451 5.19 27.78 -25.34
C GLU A 451 3.94 26.90 -25.47
N TYR A 452 2.85 27.20 -24.76
CA TYR A 452 1.62 26.40 -24.75
C TYR A 452 0.40 27.22 -25.21
N PRO A 453 0.36 27.64 -26.49
CA PRO A 453 -0.77 28.42 -27.00
C PRO A 453 -2.06 27.58 -27.02
N PHE A 454 -3.20 28.26 -27.00
CA PHE A 454 -4.52 27.62 -27.03
C PHE A 454 -4.67 26.60 -28.18
N SER A 455 -4.12 26.88 -29.36
CA SER A 455 -4.18 25.96 -30.51
C SER A 455 -3.54 24.60 -30.21
N MET A 456 -2.37 24.60 -29.56
CA MET A 456 -1.68 23.39 -29.14
C MET A 456 -2.49 22.65 -28.08
N ILE A 457 -3.02 23.37 -27.07
CA ILE A 457 -3.84 22.76 -26.01
C ILE A 457 -5.08 22.10 -26.63
N ALA A 458 -5.78 22.79 -27.52
CA ALA A 458 -6.98 22.26 -28.18
C ALA A 458 -6.66 21.03 -29.05
N GLU A 459 -5.58 21.07 -29.82
CA GLU A 459 -5.13 19.94 -30.63
C GLU A 459 -4.77 18.74 -29.76
N GLU A 460 -3.95 18.91 -28.73
CA GLU A 460 -3.56 17.82 -27.82
C GLU A 460 -4.76 17.27 -27.05
N THR A 461 -5.67 18.12 -26.58
CA THR A 461 -6.91 17.68 -25.89
C THR A 461 -7.76 16.82 -26.82
N SER A 462 -7.83 17.17 -28.11
CA SER A 462 -8.62 16.42 -29.10
C SER A 462 -8.14 14.98 -29.33
N LYS A 463 -6.84 14.71 -29.09
CA LYS A 463 -6.27 13.35 -29.22
C LYS A 463 -6.75 12.38 -28.14
N PHE A 464 -7.28 12.90 -27.02
CA PHE A 464 -7.78 12.08 -25.91
C PHE A 464 -9.28 11.76 -25.99
N VAL A 465 -9.98 12.26 -27.00
CA VAL A 465 -11.41 12.01 -27.22
C VAL A 465 -11.62 11.33 -28.57
N ASN A 466 -12.76 10.64 -28.72
CA ASN A 466 -13.14 10.07 -30.00
C ASN A 466 -13.20 11.16 -31.07
N GLN A 467 -12.72 10.84 -32.28
CA GLN A 467 -12.62 11.78 -33.39
C GLN A 467 -13.97 12.45 -33.71
N ASP A 468 -15.08 11.74 -33.59
CA ASP A 468 -16.44 12.26 -33.81
C ASP A 468 -16.85 13.34 -32.80
N LEU A 469 -16.24 13.36 -31.61
CA LEU A 469 -16.51 14.33 -30.54
C LEU A 469 -15.51 15.49 -30.54
N SER A 470 -14.45 15.45 -31.34
CA SER A 470 -13.39 16.47 -31.37
C SER A 470 -13.92 17.87 -31.67
N GLY A 471 -14.81 18.02 -32.65
CA GLY A 471 -15.41 19.32 -32.99
C GLY A 471 -16.27 19.89 -31.86
N GLN A 472 -17.01 19.03 -31.16
CA GLN A 472 -17.78 19.44 -29.98
C GLN A 472 -16.84 19.84 -28.82
N LEU A 473 -15.81 19.04 -28.54
CA LEU A 473 -14.80 19.35 -27.52
C LEU A 473 -14.16 20.72 -27.77
N VAL A 474 -13.72 21.00 -29.00
CA VAL A 474 -13.07 22.29 -29.34
C VAL A 474 -14.03 23.46 -29.14
N LYS A 475 -15.31 23.30 -29.49
CA LYS A 475 -16.33 24.31 -29.22
C LYS A 475 -16.50 24.58 -27.72
N GLU A 476 -16.59 23.51 -26.91
CA GLU A 476 -16.70 23.61 -25.46
C GLU A 476 -15.44 24.23 -24.83
N LEU A 477 -14.25 23.90 -25.34
CA LEU A 477 -12.97 24.52 -24.96
C LEU A 477 -12.94 26.00 -25.28
N LEU A 478 -13.43 26.42 -26.45
CA LEU A 478 -13.53 27.84 -26.80
C LEU A 478 -14.46 28.61 -25.87
N TRP A 479 -15.58 27.99 -25.46
CA TRP A 479 -16.45 28.57 -24.45
C TRP A 479 -15.72 28.75 -23.12
N TYR A 480 -15.00 27.72 -22.67
CA TYR A 480 -14.21 27.76 -21.44
C TYR A 480 -13.10 28.82 -21.49
N ASN A 481 -12.31 28.84 -22.57
CA ASN A 481 -11.22 29.80 -22.77
C ASN A 481 -11.69 31.25 -22.66
N ASN A 482 -12.79 31.54 -23.36
CA ASN A 482 -13.31 32.90 -23.47
C ASN A 482 -14.28 33.27 -22.34
N LYS A 483 -14.54 32.34 -21.40
CA LYS A 483 -15.57 32.48 -20.35
C LYS A 483 -16.92 32.90 -20.95
N THR A 484 -17.34 32.19 -21.99
CA THR A 484 -18.60 32.43 -22.71
C THR A 484 -19.53 31.22 -22.61
N GLY A 485 -20.73 31.32 -23.17
CA GLY A 485 -21.72 30.24 -23.12
C GLY A 485 -22.06 29.90 -21.66
N PRO A 486 -22.01 28.62 -21.25
CA PRO A 486 -22.29 28.20 -19.87
C PRO A 486 -21.38 28.84 -18.81
N PHE A 487 -20.20 29.33 -19.19
CA PHE A 487 -19.21 29.88 -18.25
C PHE A 487 -19.24 31.41 -18.09
N ASN A 488 -20.26 32.08 -18.64
CA ASN A 488 -20.31 33.54 -18.72
C ASN A 488 -20.50 34.26 -17.37
N SER A 489 -21.00 33.56 -16.36
CA SER A 489 -21.31 34.14 -15.06
C SER A 489 -20.08 34.17 -14.17
N SER A 490 -19.74 35.35 -13.66
CA SER A 490 -18.59 35.55 -12.77
C SER A 490 -18.73 34.81 -11.43
N ILE A 491 -19.94 34.40 -11.03
CA ILE A 491 -20.16 33.66 -9.78
C ILE A 491 -19.45 32.31 -9.77
N PHE A 492 -19.34 31.65 -10.93
CA PHE A 492 -18.70 30.34 -11.06
C PHE A 492 -17.18 30.39 -10.92
N TRP A 493 -16.59 31.58 -11.09
CA TRP A 493 -15.15 31.80 -11.06
C TRP A 493 -14.63 32.28 -9.70
N LYS A 494 -15.52 32.40 -8.70
CA LYS A 494 -15.15 32.71 -7.33
C LYS A 494 -14.50 31.51 -6.67
N LEU A 495 -13.45 31.72 -5.87
CA LEU A 495 -12.73 30.62 -5.21
C LEU A 495 -13.64 29.78 -4.31
N GLU A 496 -14.64 30.40 -3.68
CA GLU A 496 -15.63 29.69 -2.86
C GLU A 496 -16.49 28.71 -3.69
N ALA A 497 -16.73 29.03 -4.97
CA ALA A 497 -17.41 28.15 -5.91
C ALA A 497 -16.49 27.08 -6.50
N ILE A 498 -15.17 27.26 -6.41
CA ILE A 498 -14.12 26.35 -6.91
C ILE A 498 -13.40 25.66 -5.74
N SER A 499 -14.16 25.17 -4.76
CA SER A 499 -13.58 24.41 -3.64
C SER A 499 -13.01 23.07 -4.11
N ASN A 500 -13.70 22.41 -5.07
CA ASN A 500 -13.28 21.18 -5.71
C ASN A 500 -13.46 21.26 -7.24
N PRO A 501 -12.39 21.23 -8.05
CA PRO A 501 -12.48 21.25 -9.50
C PRO A 501 -13.36 20.14 -10.09
N ILE A 502 -13.40 18.96 -9.49
CA ILE A 502 -14.22 17.84 -9.97
C ILE A 502 -15.71 18.18 -9.84
N ASP A 503 -16.12 18.70 -8.68
CA ASP A 503 -17.51 19.08 -8.43
C ASP A 503 -17.94 20.27 -9.31
N TRP A 504 -17.02 21.22 -9.53
CA TRP A 504 -17.22 22.32 -10.46
C TRP A 504 -17.51 21.81 -11.87
N TRP A 505 -16.69 20.91 -12.41
CA TRP A 505 -16.92 20.33 -13.73
C TRP A 505 -18.18 19.47 -13.82
N ASN A 506 -18.52 18.72 -12.76
CA ASN A 506 -19.77 17.97 -12.69
C ASN A 506 -21.00 18.89 -12.78
N GLY A 507 -20.92 20.11 -12.26
CA GLY A 507 -21.99 21.11 -12.35
C GLY A 507 -22.35 21.52 -13.79
N PHE A 508 -21.41 21.47 -14.72
CA PHE A 508 -21.61 21.84 -16.13
C PHE A 508 -21.76 20.64 -17.07
N GLN A 509 -21.91 19.42 -16.53
CA GLN A 509 -21.89 18.20 -17.33
C GLN A 509 -23.03 18.13 -18.36
N GLN A 510 -24.15 18.83 -18.12
CA GLN A 510 -25.27 18.87 -19.06
C GLN A 510 -24.99 19.81 -20.23
N GLU A 511 -24.38 20.98 -19.99
CA GLU A 511 -24.13 21.96 -21.05
C GLU A 511 -22.83 21.71 -21.84
N VAL A 512 -21.80 21.13 -21.19
CA VAL A 512 -20.49 20.82 -21.81
C VAL A 512 -20.08 19.36 -21.54
N PRO A 513 -20.87 18.38 -22.02
CA PRO A 513 -20.71 16.98 -21.64
C PRO A 513 -19.38 16.34 -22.07
N VAL A 514 -18.74 16.82 -23.14
CA VAL A 514 -17.49 16.22 -23.64
C VAL A 514 -16.31 16.73 -22.81
N LEU A 515 -16.20 18.05 -22.67
CA LEU A 515 -15.14 18.72 -21.94
C LEU A 515 -15.24 18.43 -20.43
N SER A 516 -16.44 18.48 -19.85
CA SER A 516 -16.65 18.18 -18.43
C SER A 516 -16.17 16.77 -18.08
N LYS A 517 -16.57 15.75 -18.87
CA LYS A 517 -16.12 14.36 -18.65
C LYS A 517 -14.60 14.24 -18.76
N PHE A 518 -14.00 14.89 -19.75
CA PHE A 518 -12.55 14.87 -19.93
C PHE A 518 -11.80 15.57 -18.80
N ALA A 519 -12.29 16.72 -18.35
CA ALA A 519 -11.70 17.45 -17.24
C ALA A 519 -11.81 16.66 -15.92
N VAL A 520 -12.96 16.06 -15.62
CA VAL A 520 -13.13 15.17 -14.45
C VAL A 520 -12.17 13.98 -14.51
N LYS A 521 -11.97 13.39 -15.70
CA LYS A 521 -10.99 12.32 -15.93
C LYS A 521 -9.58 12.78 -15.52
N LEU A 522 -9.12 13.93 -16.02
CA LEU A 522 -7.78 14.45 -15.70
C LEU A 522 -7.62 14.84 -14.23
N MET A 523 -8.63 15.47 -13.62
CA MET A 523 -8.60 15.85 -12.21
C MET A 523 -8.63 14.67 -11.25
N SER A 524 -9.03 13.48 -11.73
CA SER A 524 -9.00 12.23 -10.96
C SER A 524 -7.64 11.53 -10.99
N ILE A 525 -6.68 12.03 -11.79
CA ILE A 525 -5.35 11.45 -11.93
C ILE A 525 -4.46 11.96 -10.79
N PRO A 526 -3.92 11.08 -9.93
CA PRO A 526 -3.03 11.50 -8.86
C PRO A 526 -1.65 11.92 -9.39
N ALA A 527 -0.95 12.77 -8.64
CA ALA A 527 0.39 13.22 -9.01
C ALA A 527 1.51 12.19 -8.69
N SER A 528 1.22 11.10 -7.98
CA SER A 528 2.27 10.15 -7.61
C SER A 528 1.76 8.72 -7.48
N ASN A 529 2.72 7.79 -7.52
CA ASN A 529 2.56 6.39 -7.18
C ASN A 529 2.69 6.13 -5.65
N ALA A 530 2.72 7.16 -4.81
CA ALA A 530 3.03 7.04 -3.38
C ALA A 530 2.05 6.15 -2.61
N ALA A 531 0.84 5.91 -3.13
CA ALA A 531 -0.10 4.95 -2.55
C ALA A 531 0.43 3.50 -2.61
N SER A 532 1.12 3.12 -3.69
CA SER A 532 1.74 1.81 -3.86
C SER A 532 2.96 1.66 -2.95
N GLU A 533 3.79 2.70 -2.85
CA GLU A 533 4.97 2.71 -1.99
C GLU A 533 4.58 2.61 -0.50
N ARG A 534 3.61 3.42 -0.04
CA ARG A 534 3.08 3.34 1.33
C ARG A 534 2.42 2.00 1.65
N ASN A 535 2.00 1.24 0.64
CA ASN A 535 1.45 -0.08 0.86
C ASN A 535 2.52 -1.07 1.35
N TRP A 536 3.80 -0.88 1.01
CA TRP A 536 4.88 -1.73 1.48
C TRP A 536 5.10 -1.68 2.98
N SER A 537 4.81 -0.55 3.61
CA SER A 537 4.74 -0.44 5.06
C SER A 537 3.72 -1.42 5.68
N ASN A 538 2.56 -1.61 5.03
CA ASN A 538 1.58 -2.60 5.48
C ASN A 538 2.08 -4.03 5.29
N PHE A 539 2.77 -4.30 4.18
CA PHE A 539 3.42 -5.58 3.94
C PHE A 539 4.47 -5.90 4.99
N GLY A 540 5.39 -4.96 5.27
CA GLY A 540 6.41 -5.10 6.30
C GLY A 540 5.81 -5.27 7.70
N PHE A 541 4.73 -4.56 8.02
CA PHE A 541 4.03 -4.72 9.28
C PHE A 541 3.38 -6.10 9.43
N ILE A 542 2.69 -6.58 8.39
CA ILE A 542 1.98 -7.88 8.40
C ILE A 542 2.96 -9.06 8.34
N GLN A 543 4.03 -8.95 7.54
CA GLN A 543 5.05 -9.96 7.36
C GLN A 543 6.41 -9.40 7.80
N ASN A 544 6.65 -9.48 9.11
CA ASN A 544 7.90 -9.08 9.76
C ASN A 544 8.67 -10.29 10.30
N ILE A 545 9.83 -10.03 10.90
CA ILE A 545 10.72 -11.04 11.50
C ILE A 545 9.99 -11.92 12.53
N LYS A 546 9.05 -11.36 13.31
CA LYS A 546 8.26 -12.12 14.31
C LYS A 546 7.13 -12.93 13.66
N ARG A 547 6.71 -12.59 12.44
CA ARG A 547 5.63 -13.25 11.68
C ARG A 547 6.11 -13.85 10.35
N ASN A 548 7.34 -14.36 10.32
CA ASN A 548 8.03 -14.84 9.12
C ASN A 548 7.59 -16.25 8.61
N ARG A 549 6.38 -16.71 8.93
CA ARG A 549 5.87 -18.03 8.50
C ARG A 549 4.60 -17.93 7.65
N LEU A 550 4.26 -16.72 7.21
CA LEU A 550 3.14 -16.51 6.31
C LEU A 550 3.55 -16.89 4.88
N THR A 551 2.63 -17.49 4.14
CA THR A 551 2.76 -17.64 2.69
C THR A 551 2.34 -16.35 2.01
N ASN A 552 2.88 -16.06 0.83
CA ASN A 552 2.52 -14.86 0.07
C ASN A 552 1.01 -14.75 -0.14
N GLU A 553 0.33 -15.86 -0.46
CA GLU A 553 -1.14 -15.87 -0.58
C GLU A 553 -1.85 -15.39 0.69
N ARG A 554 -1.41 -15.83 1.88
CA ARG A 554 -2.01 -15.38 3.14
C ARG A 554 -1.64 -13.93 3.42
N THR A 555 -0.38 -13.54 3.19
CA THR A 555 0.06 -12.15 3.34
C THR A 555 -0.79 -11.21 2.49
N PHE A 556 -1.03 -11.55 1.21
CA PHE A 556 -1.83 -10.73 0.30
C PHE A 556 -3.27 -10.56 0.79
N LYS A 557 -3.92 -11.64 1.27
CA LYS A 557 -5.27 -11.57 1.84
C LYS A 557 -5.31 -10.69 3.10
N LEU A 558 -4.33 -10.85 3.98
CA LEU A 558 -4.23 -10.08 5.22
C LEU A 558 -3.96 -8.60 4.96
N VAL A 559 -3.04 -8.28 4.04
CA VAL A 559 -2.77 -6.90 3.63
C VAL A 559 -4.00 -6.30 2.96
N SER A 560 -4.71 -7.05 2.10
CA SER A 560 -5.96 -6.57 1.49
C SER A 560 -7.00 -6.18 2.54
N ILE A 561 -7.23 -7.03 3.55
CA ILE A 561 -8.17 -6.72 4.62
C ILE A 561 -7.67 -5.54 5.45
N TYR A 562 -6.42 -5.58 5.90
CA TYR A 562 -5.82 -4.54 6.74
C TYR A 562 -5.82 -3.17 6.07
N SER A 563 -5.29 -3.06 4.85
CA SER A 563 -5.21 -1.82 4.11
C SER A 563 -6.60 -1.26 3.80
N ASN A 564 -7.48 -2.08 3.22
CA ASN A 564 -8.77 -1.56 2.74
C ASN A 564 -9.73 -1.20 3.88
N LEU A 565 -9.71 -1.92 5.02
CA LEU A 565 -10.49 -1.53 6.19
C LEU A 565 -9.99 -0.22 6.82
N ARG A 566 -8.67 0.02 6.86
CA ARG A 566 -8.11 1.28 7.39
C ARG A 566 -8.41 2.46 6.46
N LEU A 567 -8.38 2.23 5.15
CA LEU A 567 -8.71 3.23 4.14
C LEU A 567 -10.21 3.59 4.19
N ALA A 568 -11.09 2.60 4.38
CA ALA A 568 -12.53 2.82 4.51
C ALA A 568 -12.94 3.54 5.81
N ASN A 569 -12.25 3.28 6.93
CA ASN A 569 -12.58 3.86 8.25
C ASN A 569 -11.80 5.16 8.57
N GLY A 570 -11.06 5.71 7.61
CA GLY A 570 -10.40 7.02 7.71
C GLY A 570 -9.19 7.06 8.66
N GLN A 571 -8.25 6.10 8.55
CA GLN A 571 -7.02 5.99 9.37
C GLN A 571 -7.22 5.88 10.90
N LYS A 572 -8.42 6.05 11.45
CA LYS A 572 -8.77 6.02 12.89
C LYS A 572 -8.52 4.69 13.62
N LEU A 573 -8.00 3.67 12.94
CA LEU A 573 -7.58 2.42 13.56
C LEU A 573 -6.09 2.55 13.94
N ASN A 574 -5.86 3.16 15.11
CA ASN A 574 -4.59 3.34 15.83
C ASN A 574 -3.50 4.15 15.09
N ASP A 575 -3.59 5.49 15.14
CA ASP A 575 -2.49 6.38 14.78
C ASP A 575 -1.40 6.48 15.87
N ASP A 576 -1.63 5.96 17.08
CA ASP A 576 -0.68 6.13 18.20
C ASP A 576 0.39 5.03 18.35
N ASN A 577 0.36 3.97 17.52
CA ASN A 577 1.25 2.80 17.68
C ASN A 577 2.15 2.49 16.48
N ILE A 578 2.12 3.29 15.42
CA ILE A 578 3.17 3.22 14.39
C ILE A 578 4.19 4.29 14.77
N ASN A 579 5.12 3.91 15.65
CA ASN A 579 6.33 4.69 15.84
C ASN A 579 7.01 4.75 14.46
N GLU A 580 7.26 5.94 13.92
CA GLU A 580 8.03 6.12 12.67
C GLU A 580 9.35 5.31 12.74
N GLU A 581 9.88 5.05 13.94
CA GLU A 581 11.03 4.19 14.24
C GLU A 581 10.89 2.69 13.84
N GLU A 582 9.68 2.09 13.80
CA GLU A 582 9.53 0.68 13.33
C GLU A 582 9.43 0.59 11.79
N LEU A 583 8.98 1.66 11.13
CA LEU A 583 9.04 1.79 9.67
C LEU A 583 10.47 2.01 9.18
N GLU A 584 11.27 2.78 9.94
CA GLU A 584 12.65 3.11 9.59
C GLU A 584 13.60 1.90 9.53
N ASN A 585 13.33 0.83 10.30
CA ASN A 585 14.15 -0.37 10.39
C ASN A 585 13.80 -1.50 9.40
N LEU A 586 12.64 -1.44 8.73
CA LEU A 586 12.22 -2.46 7.76
C LEU A 586 12.79 -2.22 6.34
N ASP A 587 13.17 -0.98 6.05
CA ASP A 587 13.70 -0.55 4.76
C ASP A 587 15.24 -0.64 4.66
N GLU A 588 15.94 -1.09 5.71
CA GLU A 588 17.39 -1.36 5.65
C GLU A 588 17.77 -2.57 4.76
N ILE A 589 16.80 -3.28 4.17
CA ILE A 589 17.04 -4.53 3.42
C ILE A 589 16.98 -4.38 1.90
N ILE A 590 16.64 -3.23 1.31
CA ILE A 590 16.46 -3.16 -0.15
C ILE A 590 17.43 -2.18 -0.80
N VAL A 591 18.63 -2.70 -1.08
CA VAL A 591 19.48 -2.21 -2.17
C VAL A 591 19.00 -2.91 -3.43
N ILE A 592 18.23 -2.21 -4.26
CA ILE A 592 18.28 -2.48 -5.70
C ILE A 592 19.46 -1.64 -6.19
N GLU A 593 20.52 -2.31 -6.63
CA GLU A 593 21.53 -1.68 -7.47
C GLU A 593 20.82 -1.19 -8.74
N GLU A 594 20.41 0.09 -8.75
CA GLU A 594 20.24 0.83 -10.00
C GLU A 594 21.65 1.12 -10.53
N SER A 595 22.29 0.09 -11.08
CA SER A 595 23.54 0.22 -11.81
C SER A 595 23.24 0.59 -13.27
N GLU A 596 23.96 1.62 -13.74
CA GLU A 596 24.24 1.97 -15.15
C GLU A 596 23.25 2.92 -15.86
N GLU A 597 23.13 4.16 -15.37
CA GLU A 597 23.17 5.33 -16.26
C GLU A 597 24.60 5.88 -16.30
N SER A 598 25.50 5.17 -16.98
CA SER A 598 26.73 5.76 -17.50
C SER A 598 27.20 5.02 -18.75
N ASN A 599 27.24 5.76 -19.86
CA ASN A 599 27.90 5.46 -21.14
C ASN A 599 27.10 4.72 -22.21
N ILE A 600 26.25 5.45 -22.95
CA ILE A 600 26.13 5.43 -24.43
C ILE A 600 25.64 6.84 -24.80
N GLU A 601 26.41 7.74 -25.41
CA GLU A 601 26.72 7.87 -26.85
C GLU A 601 28.04 8.66 -27.02
N HIS A 602 29.03 8.13 -27.74
CA HIS A 602 29.29 8.59 -29.11
C HIS A 602 28.19 8.34 -30.13
#